data_AF-A0A7W7Z9P2-F1
#
_entry.id   AF-A0A7W7Z9P2-F1
#
_cell.length_a   1.000
_cell.length_b   1.000
_cell.length_c   1.000
_cell.angle_alpha   90.00
_cell.angle_beta   90.00
_cell.angle_gamma   90.00
#
_symmetry.space_group_name_H-M   'P 1'
#
loop_
_entity.id
_entity.type
_entity.pdbx_description
1 polymer ?
#
loop_
_entity_poly.entity_id
_entity_poly.type
_entity_poly.pdbx_seq_one_letter_code
_entity_poly.pdbx_strand_id
1 'polypeptide(L)'
;MKTVGELAAMRHPIKNGRVSLLRLVTTQSIVAGAICCVLLYGVAGQSQSPPPPPAKSTRVRAKLDGFDIAPTSGKAPNQIGGASRDLGALTLYAPKLAKAYTLTPTFFWSAEDDRAEFTFKLAAMSAQESPIYVKKVAGGKFTYPSDAPALKPSETYVWSVQPENDLMGGMASASLLIVGGSNRDTVASALSSAKVVADQPSPDAAKIYVDNRLWFDALSEYTALIEKHPDMSQYRTARAQLYDQLPATQPLADADTAAAAKGQK
;
A
#
# COMPACT_ATOMS: atom_id res chain seq x y z
N MET A 1 34.51 -50.75 20.73
CA MET A 1 35.00 -50.01 19.53
C MET A 1 34.23 -50.53 18.33
N LYS A 2 33.24 -49.77 17.83
CA LYS A 2 32.38 -50.15 16.72
C LYS A 2 32.41 -49.04 15.65
N THR A 3 32.97 -49.42 14.50
CA THR A 3 32.63 -49.06 13.12
C THR A 3 32.18 -47.61 12.81
N VAL A 4 33.08 -46.88 12.14
CA VAL A 4 32.80 -45.63 11.41
C VAL A 4 32.49 -46.01 9.96
N GLY A 5 31.27 -45.68 9.52
CA GLY A 5 30.77 -45.93 8.16
C GLY A 5 30.64 -44.64 7.37
N GLU A 6 31.45 -44.57 6.34
CA GLU A 6 31.58 -43.62 5.23
C GLU A 6 30.25 -43.26 4.52
N LEU A 7 30.02 -41.98 4.24
CA LEU A 7 29.10 -41.54 3.19
C LEU A 7 29.65 -40.31 2.47
N ALA A 8 30.27 -40.57 1.31
CA ALA A 8 30.73 -39.57 0.36
C ALA A 8 29.54 -39.08 -0.49
N ALA A 9 29.26 -37.77 -0.47
CA ALA A 9 28.28 -37.15 -1.36
C ALA A 9 28.98 -36.43 -2.52
N MET A 10 28.85 -37.02 -3.71
CA MET A 10 29.22 -36.47 -5.01
C MET A 10 28.54 -35.10 -5.25
N ARG A 11 29.34 -34.08 -5.57
CA ARG A 11 28.88 -32.82 -6.17
C ARG A 11 29.11 -32.87 -7.68
N HIS A 12 28.03 -32.78 -8.46
CA HIS A 12 28.11 -32.49 -9.89
C HIS A 12 27.91 -30.99 -10.16
N PRO A 13 28.71 -30.37 -11.05
CA PRO A 13 28.55 -28.97 -11.45
C PRO A 13 27.51 -28.81 -12.57
N ILE A 14 26.56 -27.89 -12.39
CA ILE A 14 25.64 -27.44 -13.45
C ILE A 14 26.36 -26.37 -14.29
N LYS A 15 26.64 -26.71 -15.55
CA LYS A 15 27.07 -25.77 -16.60
C LYS A 15 25.82 -25.15 -17.25
N ASN A 16 25.59 -23.86 -17.05
CA ASN A 16 24.61 -23.12 -17.85
C ASN A 16 25.33 -22.31 -18.93
N GLY A 17 25.08 -22.72 -20.17
CA GLY A 17 25.66 -22.16 -21.39
C GLY A 17 25.07 -20.80 -21.75
N ARG A 18 25.96 -19.96 -22.31
CA ARG A 18 25.62 -18.76 -23.07
C ARG A 18 24.87 -19.18 -24.34
N VAL A 19 23.76 -18.50 -24.64
CA VAL A 19 23.25 -18.38 -26.01
C VAL A 19 23.12 -16.89 -26.32
N SER A 20 24.03 -16.41 -27.16
CA SER A 20 23.85 -15.18 -27.92
C SER A 20 22.90 -15.47 -29.08
N LEU A 21 21.92 -14.60 -29.30
CA LEU A 21 21.29 -14.50 -30.62
C LEU A 21 21.08 -13.04 -30.99
N LEU A 22 22.04 -12.59 -31.79
CA LEU A 22 22.01 -11.43 -32.67
C LEU A 22 20.78 -11.54 -33.57
N ARG A 23 19.93 -10.50 -33.63
CA ARG A 23 19.13 -10.24 -34.83
C ARG A 23 19.26 -8.78 -35.24
N LEU A 24 19.89 -8.67 -36.41
CA LEU A 24 20.09 -7.53 -37.27
C LEU A 24 18.81 -7.26 -38.09
N VAL A 25 18.84 -6.20 -38.89
CA VAL A 25 17.96 -5.83 -40.03
C VAL A 25 16.59 -5.23 -39.60
N THR A 26 16.05 -4.12 -40.16
CA THR A 26 16.28 -3.45 -41.45
C THR A 26 15.81 -1.99 -41.40
N THR A 27 16.56 -1.11 -42.06
CA THR A 27 16.27 0.27 -42.48
C THR A 27 15.24 0.35 -43.63
N GLN A 28 14.36 1.36 -43.65
CA GLN A 28 13.83 2.04 -44.86
C GLN A 28 13.03 3.28 -44.40
N SER A 29 13.49 4.51 -44.65
CA SER A 29 13.43 5.33 -45.89
C SER A 29 12.14 6.16 -46.03
N ILE A 30 12.27 7.43 -45.63
CA ILE A 30 11.89 8.68 -46.30
C ILE A 30 10.80 8.57 -47.39
N VAL A 31 9.68 9.28 -47.17
CA VAL A 31 8.93 9.95 -48.25
C VAL A 31 8.74 11.41 -47.86
N ALA A 32 9.40 12.28 -48.62
CA ALA A 32 9.15 13.70 -48.69
C ALA A 32 7.88 13.94 -49.53
N GLY A 33 7.00 14.80 -49.04
CA GLY A 33 5.83 15.29 -49.76
C GLY A 33 5.56 16.74 -49.34
N ALA A 34 6.20 17.67 -50.05
CA ALA A 34 5.83 19.07 -50.03
C ALA A 34 4.48 19.27 -50.76
N ILE A 35 3.71 20.28 -50.36
CA ILE A 35 3.12 21.33 -51.22
C ILE A 35 1.94 21.99 -50.49
N CYS A 36 2.18 23.24 -50.11
CA CYS A 36 1.35 24.43 -50.36
C CYS A 36 -0.18 24.34 -50.20
N CYS A 37 -0.71 25.07 -49.21
CA CYS A 37 -1.73 26.09 -49.46
C CYS A 37 -1.81 27.05 -48.26
N VAL A 38 -1.33 28.27 -48.49
CA VAL A 38 -1.61 29.44 -47.66
C VAL A 38 -3.03 29.88 -47.99
N LEU A 39 -3.95 29.73 -47.04
CA LEU A 39 -5.23 30.44 -47.03
C LEU A 39 -5.30 31.27 -45.75
N LEU A 40 -5.02 32.56 -45.91
CA LEU A 40 -5.28 33.60 -44.91
C LEU A 40 -6.78 33.89 -44.90
N TYR A 41 -7.51 33.24 -43.99
CA TYR A 41 -8.83 33.70 -43.56
C TYR A 41 -8.68 34.37 -42.19
N GLY A 42 -8.95 35.67 -42.15
CA GLY A 42 -9.13 36.42 -40.92
C GLY A 42 -10.36 35.88 -40.18
N VAL A 43 -10.13 35.18 -39.07
CA VAL A 43 -11.17 34.84 -38.10
C VAL A 43 -11.18 35.94 -37.05
N ALA A 44 -12.29 36.67 -37.00
CA ALA A 44 -12.61 37.60 -35.91
C ALA A 44 -12.50 36.86 -34.57
N GLY A 45 -11.69 37.41 -33.66
CA GLY A 45 -11.52 36.89 -32.31
C GLY A 45 -12.82 36.97 -31.52
N GLN A 46 -13.61 35.91 -31.58
CA GLN A 46 -14.56 35.61 -30.52
C GLN A 46 -13.73 35.19 -29.32
N SER A 47 -13.74 36.01 -28.27
CA SER A 47 -13.29 35.66 -26.94
C SER A 47 -14.13 34.46 -26.45
N GLN A 48 -13.73 33.25 -26.82
CA GLN A 48 -14.25 32.03 -26.23
C GLN A 48 -13.82 32.04 -24.77
N SER A 49 -14.78 32.32 -23.89
CA SER A 49 -14.67 32.04 -22.48
C SER A 49 -14.12 30.62 -22.32
N PRO A 50 -13.09 30.40 -21.49
CA PRO A 50 -12.55 29.06 -21.29
C PRO A 50 -13.70 28.12 -20.92
N PRO A 51 -13.76 26.91 -21.53
CA PRO A 51 -14.81 25.95 -21.24
C PRO A 51 -14.86 25.73 -19.72
N PRO A 52 -16.06 25.69 -19.12
CA PRO A 52 -16.18 25.46 -17.69
C PRO A 52 -15.41 24.18 -17.34
N PRO A 53 -14.63 24.17 -16.26
CA PRO A 53 -13.88 22.99 -15.86
C PRO A 53 -14.85 21.81 -15.77
N PRO A 54 -14.48 20.63 -16.32
CA PRO A 54 -15.38 19.49 -16.33
C PRO A 54 -15.88 19.25 -14.91
N ALA A 55 -17.21 19.22 -14.77
CA ALA A 55 -17.85 19.01 -13.48
C ALA A 55 -17.29 17.71 -12.88
N LYS A 56 -16.60 17.83 -11.74
CA LYS A 56 -16.10 16.67 -11.00
C LYS A 56 -17.32 15.84 -10.61
N SER A 57 -17.50 14.68 -11.23
CA SER A 57 -18.57 13.77 -10.83
C SER A 57 -18.41 13.47 -9.35
N THR A 58 -19.45 13.75 -8.58
CA THR A 58 -19.45 13.45 -7.15
C THR A 58 -19.47 11.93 -7.03
N ARG A 59 -18.36 11.33 -6.58
CA ARG A 59 -18.29 9.89 -6.38
C ARG A 59 -19.24 9.51 -5.26
N VAL A 60 -20.03 8.47 -5.49
CA VAL A 60 -20.79 7.83 -4.41
C VAL A 60 -19.78 7.15 -3.50
N ARG A 61 -19.52 7.76 -2.33
CA ARG A 61 -18.60 7.21 -1.35
C ARG A 61 -19.26 6.04 -0.64
N ALA A 62 -18.70 4.85 -0.79
CA ALA A 62 -19.08 3.72 0.05
C ALA A 62 -18.70 4.08 1.49
N LYS A 63 -19.70 4.18 2.37
CA LYS A 63 -19.48 4.49 3.77
C LYS A 63 -18.97 3.22 4.48
N LEU A 64 -17.65 3.08 4.59
CA LEU A 64 -17.02 1.97 5.29
C LEU A 64 -16.55 2.42 6.68
N ASP A 65 -17.47 3.05 7.44
CA ASP A 65 -17.17 3.51 8.79
C ASP A 65 -16.65 2.36 9.68
N GLY A 66 -15.84 2.71 10.68
CA GLY A 66 -15.38 1.79 11.72
C GLY A 66 -14.01 1.16 11.50
N PHE A 67 -13.25 1.61 10.50
CA PHE A 67 -11.81 1.27 10.39
C PHE A 67 -10.96 2.03 11.42
N ASP A 68 -11.25 3.30 11.68
CA ASP A 68 -10.68 4.02 12.81
C ASP A 68 -11.54 3.75 14.05
N ILE A 69 -11.00 2.99 14.99
CA ILE A 69 -11.65 2.67 16.27
C ILE A 69 -11.13 3.54 17.41
N ALA A 70 -10.30 4.55 17.12
CA ALA A 70 -9.93 5.53 18.12
C ALA A 70 -11.20 6.26 18.63
N PRO A 71 -11.31 6.54 19.93
CA PRO A 71 -12.44 7.30 20.45
C PRO A 71 -12.50 8.66 19.75
N THR A 72 -13.62 8.95 19.11
CA THR A 72 -13.96 10.28 18.61
C THR A 72 -14.23 11.15 19.83
N SER A 73 -13.19 11.73 20.42
CA SER A 73 -13.38 12.73 21.47
C SER A 73 -14.28 13.83 20.92
N GLY A 74 -15.45 14.02 21.54
CA GLY A 74 -16.47 15.01 21.16
C GLY A 74 -16.06 16.48 21.33
N LYS A 75 -14.75 16.74 21.41
CA LYS A 75 -14.16 18.05 21.25
C LYS A 75 -13.28 17.94 20.04
N ALA A 76 -13.53 18.79 19.02
CA ALA A 76 -12.50 19.08 18.02
C ALA A 76 -11.19 19.20 18.80
N PRO A 77 -10.20 18.33 18.56
CA PRO A 77 -8.95 18.47 19.27
C PRO A 77 -8.53 19.90 19.02
N ASN A 78 -8.27 20.66 20.09
CA ASN A 78 -7.57 21.92 19.97
C ASN A 78 -6.35 21.58 19.13
N GLN A 79 -6.45 21.98 17.88
CA GLN A 79 -5.42 21.86 16.88
C GLN A 79 -4.35 22.79 17.44
N ILE A 80 -3.47 22.23 18.28
CA ILE A 80 -2.17 22.81 18.50
C ILE A 80 -1.59 22.81 17.10
N GLY A 81 -1.75 23.97 16.45
CA GLY A 81 -1.10 24.32 15.21
C GLY A 81 0.39 24.26 15.45
N GLY A 82 0.94 23.05 15.38
CA GLY A 82 2.15 22.89 14.62
C GLY A 82 1.78 23.32 13.21
N ALA A 83 2.24 24.50 12.83
CA ALA A 83 2.43 24.80 11.43
C ALA A 83 3.34 23.69 10.87
N SER A 84 2.74 22.61 10.38
CA SER A 84 3.35 21.71 9.42
C SER A 84 3.53 22.53 8.16
N ARG A 85 4.57 23.37 8.18
CA ARG A 85 5.13 23.95 6.97
C ARG A 85 5.49 22.75 6.10
N ASP A 86 5.02 22.79 4.85
CA ASP A 86 5.17 21.80 3.79
C ASP A 86 6.65 21.45 3.49
N LEU A 87 7.30 20.76 4.42
CA LEU A 87 8.67 20.30 4.33
C LEU A 87 8.63 18.76 4.51
N GLY A 88 8.59 18.01 3.42
CA GLY A 88 8.81 16.55 3.41
C GLY A 88 7.89 15.69 4.26
N ALA A 89 6.56 15.92 4.22
CA ALA A 89 5.61 15.29 5.12
C ALA A 89 5.51 13.76 4.95
N LEU A 90 6.10 13.03 5.91
CA LEU A 90 5.86 11.60 6.11
C LEU A 90 4.36 11.37 6.38
N THR A 91 3.71 10.59 5.53
CA THR A 91 2.26 10.31 5.61
C THR A 91 2.03 8.81 5.81
N LEU A 92 1.44 8.43 6.94
CA LEU A 92 1.06 7.03 7.19
C LEU A 92 -0.24 6.70 6.47
N TYR A 93 -0.31 5.53 5.84
CA TYR A 93 -1.52 5.04 5.19
C TYR A 93 -2.32 4.16 6.16
N ALA A 94 -2.63 4.72 7.33
CA ALA A 94 -3.39 4.02 8.37
C ALA A 94 -4.29 4.98 9.17
N PRO A 95 -5.42 4.47 9.71
CA PRO A 95 -6.19 5.17 10.71
C PRO A 95 -5.38 5.42 11.99
N LYS A 96 -5.91 6.24 12.91
CA LYS A 96 -5.23 6.49 14.20
C LYS A 96 -5.11 5.21 15.02
N LEU A 97 -6.18 4.43 15.08
CA LEU A 97 -6.17 3.08 15.65
C LEU A 97 -6.98 2.15 14.74
N ALA A 98 -6.33 1.10 14.24
CA ALA A 98 -6.96 0.14 13.35
C ALA A 98 -6.71 -1.30 13.79
N LYS A 99 -7.54 -2.24 13.31
CA LYS A 99 -7.42 -3.66 13.63
C LYS A 99 -6.57 -4.40 12.60
N ALA A 100 -5.86 -5.43 13.05
CA ALA A 100 -5.33 -6.49 12.18
C ALA A 100 -5.61 -7.89 12.75
N TYR A 101 -5.68 -8.88 11.87
CA TYR A 101 -5.83 -10.29 12.18
C TYR A 101 -4.50 -11.05 12.12
N THR A 102 -3.70 -10.78 11.09
CA THR A 102 -2.38 -11.40 10.96
C THR A 102 -1.44 -10.95 12.07
N LEU A 103 -0.51 -11.83 12.46
CA LEU A 103 0.56 -11.49 13.41
C LEU A 103 1.79 -10.89 12.72
N THR A 104 1.73 -10.75 11.39
CA THR A 104 2.75 -10.21 10.51
C THR A 104 2.15 -9.09 9.63
N PRO A 105 1.61 -8.02 10.26
CA PRO A 105 0.93 -6.95 9.52
C PRO A 105 1.90 -6.24 8.56
N THR A 106 1.34 -5.73 7.46
CA THR A 106 2.07 -4.86 6.52
C THR A 106 1.66 -3.40 6.74
N PHE A 107 2.66 -2.55 6.92
CA PHE A 107 2.55 -1.12 7.13
C PHE A 107 2.92 -0.39 5.85
N PHE A 108 2.21 0.70 5.55
CA PHE A 108 2.42 1.51 4.37
C PHE A 108 2.48 3.00 4.74
N TRP A 109 3.35 3.74 4.06
CA TRP A 109 3.51 5.18 4.20
C TRP A 109 4.06 5.79 2.90
N SER A 110 4.05 7.11 2.81
CA SER A 110 4.84 7.86 1.82
C SER A 110 5.74 8.88 2.50
N ALA A 111 6.81 9.21 1.81
CA ALA A 111 7.60 10.41 2.02
C ALA A 111 7.82 11.10 0.68
N GLU A 112 8.35 12.31 0.72
CA GLU A 112 8.71 13.07 -0.48
C GLU A 112 9.82 12.39 -1.29
N ASP A 113 10.81 11.82 -0.61
CA ASP A 113 11.84 10.98 -1.23
C ASP A 113 11.47 9.50 -1.09
N ASP A 114 11.11 8.87 -2.21
CA ASP A 114 10.74 7.46 -2.30
C ASP A 114 11.93 6.50 -2.09
N ARG A 115 13.16 7.03 -2.13
CA ARG A 115 14.41 6.31 -1.85
C ARG A 115 14.94 6.55 -0.44
N ALA A 116 14.22 7.30 0.39
CA ALA A 116 14.61 7.52 1.77
C ALA A 116 14.70 6.20 2.55
N GLU A 117 15.65 6.18 3.49
CA GLU A 117 15.71 5.19 4.54
C GLU A 117 14.94 5.69 5.75
N PHE A 118 14.27 4.77 6.44
CA PHE A 118 13.49 5.05 7.63
C PHE A 118 13.86 4.10 8.76
N THR A 119 13.80 4.58 9.99
CA THR A 119 13.69 3.72 11.17
C THR A 119 12.21 3.45 11.45
N PHE A 120 11.82 2.18 11.32
CA PHE A 120 10.56 1.64 11.80
C PHE A 120 10.71 1.19 13.25
N LYS A 121 9.74 1.55 14.11
CA LYS A 121 9.66 1.09 15.50
C LYS A 121 8.27 0.54 15.79
N LEU A 122 8.19 -0.54 16.55
CA LEU A 122 6.95 -1.10 17.09
C LEU A 122 7.11 -1.30 18.59
N ALA A 123 6.14 -0.83 19.36
CA ALA A 123 6.08 -0.99 20.82
C ALA A 123 4.71 -1.52 21.22
N ALA A 124 4.65 -2.42 22.21
CA ALA A 124 3.39 -2.75 22.84
C ALA A 124 2.94 -1.57 23.72
N MET A 125 1.65 -1.21 23.69
CA MET A 125 1.14 -0.15 24.57
C MET A 125 1.31 -0.49 26.05
N SER A 126 1.30 -1.79 26.39
CA SER A 126 1.56 -2.28 27.74
C SER A 126 3.02 -2.15 28.19
N ALA A 127 3.98 -1.90 27.29
CA ALA A 127 5.42 -1.94 27.57
C ALA A 127 6.06 -0.57 27.87
N GLN A 128 5.25 0.44 28.21
CA GLN A 128 5.70 1.80 28.61
C GLN A 128 6.86 2.33 27.74
N GLU A 129 6.61 2.42 26.43
CA GLU A 129 7.46 3.09 25.43
C GLU A 129 8.73 2.34 24.97
N SER A 130 9.06 1.17 25.52
CA SER A 130 10.18 0.38 24.98
C SER A 130 9.77 -0.33 23.67
N PRO A 131 10.47 -0.10 22.55
CA PRO A 131 10.15 -0.78 21.31
C PRO A 131 10.50 -2.26 21.43
N ILE A 132 9.54 -3.12 21.07
CA ILE A 132 9.74 -4.57 20.94
C ILE A 132 10.42 -4.92 19.62
N TYR A 133 10.44 -3.99 18.67
CA TYR A 133 11.07 -4.16 17.38
C TYR A 133 11.52 -2.80 16.81
N VAL A 134 12.74 -2.77 16.27
CA VAL A 134 13.32 -1.60 15.59
C VAL A 134 14.05 -2.08 14.34
N LYS A 135 13.82 -1.44 13.20
CA LYS A 135 14.43 -1.84 11.94
C LYS A 135 14.60 -0.65 11.00
N LYS A 136 15.74 -0.60 10.31
CA LYS A 136 15.93 0.26 9.14
C LYS A 136 15.23 -0.34 7.92
N VAL A 137 14.42 0.46 7.25
CA VAL A 137 13.59 0.07 6.10
C VAL A 137 13.78 1.09 4.99
N ALA A 138 13.94 0.61 3.75
CA ALA A 138 13.95 1.45 2.56
C ALA A 138 12.54 1.50 1.94
N GLY A 139 12.14 2.66 1.44
CA GLY A 139 10.85 2.86 0.77
C GLY A 139 9.65 2.94 1.72
N GLY A 140 8.44 2.91 1.16
CA GLY A 140 7.17 3.19 1.86
C GLY A 140 6.38 1.97 2.36
N LYS A 141 7.01 0.81 2.52
CA LYS A 141 6.34 -0.46 2.88
C LYS A 141 7.20 -1.30 3.82
N PHE A 142 6.59 -1.85 4.86
CA PHE A 142 7.24 -2.82 5.75
C PHE A 142 6.28 -3.91 6.19
N THR A 143 6.67 -5.18 6.06
CA THR A 143 5.95 -6.32 6.62
C THR A 143 6.66 -6.80 7.87
N TYR A 144 5.94 -6.86 8.99
CA TYR A 144 6.49 -7.38 10.23
C TYR A 144 6.88 -8.87 10.06
N PRO A 145 8.13 -9.25 10.31
CA PRO A 145 8.59 -10.57 9.93
C PRO A 145 8.21 -11.63 10.96
N SER A 146 8.09 -12.88 10.51
CA SER A 146 7.66 -14.01 11.36
C SER A 146 8.71 -14.48 12.36
N ASP A 147 9.96 -14.06 12.21
CA ASP A 147 11.08 -14.34 13.12
C ASP A 147 11.27 -13.26 14.21
N ALA A 148 10.53 -12.15 14.14
CA ALA A 148 10.50 -11.14 15.19
C ALA A 148 9.65 -11.60 16.39
N PRO A 149 9.75 -10.91 17.56
CA PRO A 149 8.90 -11.21 18.71
C PRO A 149 7.42 -11.27 18.32
N ALA A 150 6.76 -12.41 18.59
CA ALA A 150 5.40 -12.63 18.13
C ALA A 150 4.43 -11.61 18.72
N LEU A 151 3.59 -11.03 17.85
CA LEU A 151 2.50 -10.16 18.29
C LEU A 151 1.40 -11.00 18.96
N LYS A 152 0.75 -10.42 19.96
CA LYS A 152 -0.24 -11.11 20.79
C LYS A 152 -1.66 -10.69 20.40
N PRO A 153 -2.59 -11.64 20.23
CA PRO A 153 -4.01 -11.31 20.13
C PRO A 153 -4.48 -10.50 21.34
N SER A 154 -5.43 -9.59 21.10
CA SER A 154 -5.99 -8.66 22.09
C SER A 154 -4.99 -7.64 22.66
N GLU A 155 -3.80 -7.50 22.08
CA GLU A 155 -2.81 -6.49 22.45
C GLU A 155 -2.85 -5.31 21.45
N THR A 156 -2.67 -4.10 21.96
CA THR A 156 -2.52 -2.89 21.13
C THR A 156 -1.05 -2.49 21.06
N TYR A 157 -0.60 -2.17 19.85
CA TYR A 157 0.74 -1.74 19.54
C TYR A 157 0.72 -0.31 18.99
N VAL A 158 1.80 0.43 19.23
CA VAL A 158 2.10 1.68 18.55
C VAL A 158 3.24 1.42 17.59
N TRP A 159 3.05 1.81 16.34
CA TRP A 159 4.10 1.78 15.34
C TRP A 159 4.45 3.21 14.92
N SER A 160 5.70 3.42 14.58
CA SER A 160 6.19 4.70 14.09
C SER A 160 7.24 4.53 13.00
N VAL A 161 7.34 5.54 12.17
CA VAL A 161 8.33 5.65 11.11
C VAL A 161 8.98 7.02 11.25
N GLN A 162 10.30 7.05 11.10
CA GLN A 162 11.10 8.27 11.12
C GLN A 162 12.14 8.19 10.00
N PRO A 163 12.29 9.21 9.13
CA PRO A 163 13.37 9.26 8.15
C PRO A 163 14.75 9.26 8.82
N GLU A 164 15.76 8.62 8.23
CA GLU A 164 17.14 8.62 8.76
C GLU A 164 17.82 9.99 8.61
N ASN A 165 17.61 10.65 7.48
CA ASN A 165 18.09 12.00 7.22
C ASN A 165 17.07 13.02 7.73
N ASP A 166 16.85 13.00 9.04
CA ASP A 166 15.93 13.88 9.74
C ASP A 166 16.59 15.24 10.00
N LEU A 167 16.70 16.06 8.94
CA LEU A 167 17.03 17.48 9.12
C LEU A 167 15.78 18.29 9.54
N MET A 168 14.56 17.82 9.21
CA MET A 168 13.27 18.49 9.46
C MET A 168 12.05 17.53 9.45
N GLY A 169 12.26 16.22 9.25
CA GLY A 169 11.21 15.24 8.96
C GLY A 169 10.76 14.50 10.21
N GLY A 170 9.77 15.06 10.91
CA GLY A 170 9.27 14.48 12.17
C GLY A 170 8.79 13.03 12.06
N MET A 171 8.82 12.33 13.21
CA MET A 171 8.27 10.98 13.35
C MET A 171 6.75 10.99 13.15
N ALA A 172 6.24 10.03 12.39
CA ALA A 172 4.81 9.75 12.29
C ALA A 172 4.48 8.43 13.00
N SER A 173 3.35 8.39 13.71
CA SER A 173 2.93 7.21 14.48
C SER A 173 1.44 6.93 14.37
N ALA A 174 1.07 5.65 14.45
CA ALA A 174 -0.31 5.20 14.56
C ALA A 174 -0.39 3.93 15.43
N SER A 175 -1.60 3.49 15.75
CA SER A 175 -1.84 2.34 16.60
C SER A 175 -2.51 1.19 15.85
N LEU A 176 -2.21 -0.02 16.31
CA LEU A 176 -2.69 -1.28 15.76
C LEU A 176 -3.20 -2.16 16.90
N LEU A 177 -4.44 -2.64 16.81
CA LEU A 177 -4.97 -3.70 17.66
C LEU A 177 -4.92 -5.05 16.93
N ILE A 178 -4.22 -6.04 17.49
CA ILE A 178 -4.33 -7.42 16.99
C ILE A 178 -5.62 -8.02 17.54
N VAL A 179 -6.53 -8.42 16.66
CA VAL A 179 -7.80 -9.01 17.11
C VAL A 179 -7.58 -10.35 17.79
N GLY A 180 -8.21 -10.51 18.96
CA GLY A 180 -8.28 -11.75 19.71
C GLY A 180 -9.74 -12.11 20.07
N GLY A 181 -9.90 -13.19 20.84
CA GLY A 181 -11.21 -13.71 21.26
C GLY A 181 -12.15 -14.02 20.10
N SER A 182 -13.45 -13.82 20.33
CA SER A 182 -14.52 -14.15 19.37
C SER A 182 -14.38 -13.49 18.00
N ASN A 183 -13.80 -12.28 17.94
CA ASN A 183 -13.54 -11.60 16.66
C ASN A 183 -12.53 -12.37 15.82
N ARG A 184 -11.48 -12.90 16.45
CA ARG A 184 -10.47 -13.72 15.77
C ARG A 184 -11.06 -15.04 15.30
N ASP A 185 -11.88 -15.69 16.14
CA ASP A 185 -12.54 -16.95 15.81
C ASP A 185 -13.52 -16.78 14.64
N THR A 186 -14.24 -15.66 14.60
CA THR A 186 -15.16 -15.31 13.50
C THR A 186 -14.40 -15.18 12.17
N VAL A 187 -13.29 -14.44 12.18
CA VAL A 187 -12.45 -14.27 10.99
C VAL A 187 -11.83 -15.60 10.54
N ALA A 188 -11.28 -16.38 11.47
CA ALA A 188 -10.71 -17.69 11.17
C ALA A 188 -11.76 -18.64 10.55
N SER A 189 -12.97 -18.66 11.10
CA SER A 189 -14.09 -19.47 10.59
C SER A 189 -14.51 -19.04 9.19
N ALA A 190 -14.57 -17.73 8.94
CA ALA A 190 -14.91 -17.18 7.62
C ALA A 190 -13.85 -17.55 6.57
N LEU A 191 -12.56 -17.38 6.90
CA LEU A 191 -11.44 -17.72 6.01
C LEU A 191 -11.43 -19.23 5.67
N SER A 192 -11.67 -20.07 6.67
CA SER A 192 -11.76 -21.52 6.48
C SER A 192 -12.96 -21.91 5.60
N SER A 193 -14.13 -21.31 5.83
CA SER A 193 -15.35 -21.56 5.05
C SER A 193 -15.19 -21.14 3.58
N ALA A 194 -14.50 -20.03 3.34
CA ALA A 194 -14.15 -19.55 2.00
C ALA A 194 -12.98 -20.31 1.36
N LYS A 195 -12.40 -21.31 2.07
CA LYS A 195 -11.26 -22.13 1.60
C LYS A 195 -10.06 -21.27 1.17
N VAL A 196 -9.82 -20.17 1.89
CA VAL A 196 -8.67 -19.31 1.64
C VAL A 196 -7.39 -20.11 1.89
N VAL A 197 -6.53 -20.17 0.88
CA VAL A 197 -5.22 -20.79 0.99
C VAL A 197 -4.27 -19.81 1.67
N ALA A 198 -3.58 -20.26 2.71
CA ALA A 198 -2.55 -19.44 3.36
C ALA A 198 -1.47 -19.01 2.35
N ASP A 199 -0.92 -17.81 2.55
CA ASP A 199 0.17 -17.24 1.74
C ASP A 199 -0.15 -16.99 0.26
N GLN A 200 -1.43 -17.03 -0.14
CA GLN A 200 -1.86 -16.63 -1.48
C GLN A 200 -2.91 -15.52 -1.39
N PRO A 201 -2.74 -14.41 -2.15
CA PRO A 201 -3.73 -13.36 -2.16
C PRO A 201 -5.05 -13.88 -2.73
N SER A 202 -6.14 -13.64 -2.01
CA SER A 202 -7.49 -14.11 -2.32
C SER A 202 -8.50 -12.95 -2.25
N PRO A 203 -9.35 -12.78 -3.29
CA PRO A 203 -10.44 -11.81 -3.25
C PRO A 203 -11.41 -12.04 -2.08
N ASP A 204 -11.65 -13.31 -1.72
CA ASP A 204 -12.52 -13.67 -0.60
C ASP A 204 -11.90 -13.27 0.74
N ALA A 205 -10.59 -13.47 0.90
CA ALA A 205 -9.87 -13.03 2.09
C ALA A 205 -9.92 -11.51 2.23
N ALA A 206 -9.65 -10.77 1.15
CA ALA A 206 -9.71 -9.31 1.14
C ALA A 206 -11.09 -8.81 1.57
N LYS A 207 -12.16 -9.42 1.04
CA LYS A 207 -13.52 -9.08 1.42
C LYS A 207 -13.82 -9.39 2.89
N ILE A 208 -13.41 -10.57 3.38
CA ILE A 208 -13.57 -10.94 4.81
C ILE A 208 -12.88 -9.91 5.70
N TYR A 209 -11.67 -9.45 5.33
CA TYR A 209 -10.94 -8.43 6.07
C TYR A 209 -11.66 -7.07 6.07
N VAL A 210 -12.21 -6.64 4.94
CA VAL A 210 -13.04 -5.42 4.86
C VAL A 210 -14.27 -5.52 5.75
N ASP A 211 -14.99 -6.64 5.65
CA ASP A 211 -16.24 -6.88 6.39
C ASP A 211 -16.00 -6.88 7.92
N ASN A 212 -14.81 -7.31 8.36
CA ASN A 212 -14.40 -7.32 9.76
C ASN A 212 -13.59 -6.07 10.19
N ARG A 213 -13.48 -5.06 9.32
CA ARG A 213 -12.76 -3.80 9.56
C ARG A 213 -11.28 -3.99 9.92
N LEU A 214 -10.63 -4.96 9.27
CA LEU A 214 -9.22 -5.30 9.44
C LEU A 214 -8.37 -4.53 8.42
N TRP A 215 -8.04 -3.28 8.73
CA TRP A 215 -7.40 -2.33 7.80
C TRP A 215 -6.11 -2.88 7.17
N PHE A 216 -5.18 -3.33 8.02
CA PHE A 216 -3.84 -3.73 7.57
C PHE A 216 -3.90 -4.97 6.68
N ASP A 217 -4.72 -5.95 7.05
CA ASP A 217 -4.89 -7.18 6.27
C ASP A 217 -5.59 -6.89 4.95
N ALA A 218 -6.70 -6.13 4.97
CA ALA A 218 -7.43 -5.77 3.75
C ALA A 218 -6.56 -4.99 2.75
N LEU A 219 -5.81 -3.99 3.24
CA LEU A 219 -4.95 -3.17 2.39
C LEU A 219 -3.79 -3.97 1.79
N SER A 220 -3.17 -4.83 2.61
CA SER A 220 -2.12 -5.75 2.15
C SER A 220 -2.64 -6.71 1.09
N GLU A 221 -3.81 -7.30 1.33
CA GLU A 221 -4.43 -8.29 0.45
C GLU A 221 -4.79 -7.70 -0.92
N TYR A 222 -5.46 -6.55 -0.96
CA TYR A 222 -5.76 -5.89 -2.23
C TYR A 222 -4.51 -5.42 -2.97
N THR A 223 -3.48 -4.99 -2.24
CA THR A 223 -2.21 -4.63 -2.86
C THR A 223 -1.57 -5.83 -3.54
N ALA A 224 -1.52 -6.98 -2.87
CA ALA A 224 -1.01 -8.23 -3.45
C ALA A 224 -1.87 -8.73 -4.63
N LEU A 225 -3.20 -8.59 -4.56
CA LEU A 225 -4.10 -8.90 -5.69
C LEU A 225 -3.83 -8.02 -6.90
N ILE A 226 -3.59 -6.72 -6.71
CA ILE A 226 -3.26 -5.78 -7.79
C ILE A 226 -1.88 -6.07 -8.39
N GLU A 227 -0.89 -6.42 -7.57
CA GLU A 227 0.44 -6.82 -8.05
C GLU A 227 0.35 -8.10 -8.90
N LYS A 228 -0.46 -9.08 -8.48
CA LYS A 228 -0.65 -10.36 -9.19
C LYS A 228 -1.54 -10.24 -10.43
N HIS A 229 -2.53 -9.35 -10.40
CA HIS A 229 -3.54 -9.17 -11.44
C HIS A 229 -3.73 -7.68 -11.78
N PRO A 230 -2.74 -7.05 -12.45
CA PRO A 230 -2.72 -5.59 -12.66
C PRO A 230 -3.84 -5.08 -13.58
N ASP A 231 -4.41 -5.96 -14.40
CA ASP A 231 -5.50 -5.76 -15.35
C ASP A 231 -6.90 -5.81 -14.71
N MET A 232 -7.02 -6.42 -13.54
CA MET A 232 -8.29 -6.55 -12.82
C MET A 232 -8.67 -5.23 -12.13
N SER A 233 -9.35 -4.36 -12.87
CA SER A 233 -9.81 -3.04 -12.39
C SER A 233 -10.61 -3.09 -11.08
N GLN A 234 -11.35 -4.17 -10.83
CA GLN A 234 -12.12 -4.38 -9.60
C GLN A 234 -11.27 -4.32 -8.32
N TYR A 235 -10.03 -4.80 -8.33
CA TYR A 235 -9.17 -4.77 -7.14
C TYR A 235 -8.68 -3.36 -6.83
N ARG A 236 -8.38 -2.56 -7.86
CA ARG A 236 -8.06 -1.14 -7.71
C ARG A 236 -9.26 -0.35 -7.20
N THR A 237 -10.44 -0.61 -7.73
CA THR A 237 -11.69 0.00 -7.24
C THR A 237 -11.91 -0.32 -5.75
N ALA A 238 -11.73 -1.57 -5.33
CA ALA A 238 -11.88 -1.96 -3.93
C ALA A 238 -10.83 -1.31 -3.01
N ARG A 239 -9.55 -1.26 -3.43
CA ARG A 239 -8.51 -0.55 -2.68
C ARG A 239 -8.74 0.96 -2.63
N ALA A 240 -9.25 1.56 -3.71
CA ALA A 240 -9.64 2.97 -3.72
C ALA A 240 -10.72 3.26 -2.68
N GLN A 241 -11.70 2.37 -2.51
CA GLN A 241 -12.74 2.53 -1.49
C GLN A 241 -12.18 2.48 -0.06
N LEU A 242 -11.15 1.65 0.19
CA LEU A 242 -10.42 1.66 1.46
C LEU A 242 -9.70 3.00 1.67
N TYR A 243 -8.94 3.45 0.67
CA TYR A 243 -8.21 4.72 0.75
C TYR A 243 -9.14 5.94 0.89
N ASP A 244 -10.36 5.90 0.34
CA ASP A 244 -11.33 6.98 0.47
C ASP A 244 -11.86 7.14 1.92
N GLN A 245 -11.57 6.18 2.82
CA GLN A 245 -11.94 6.29 4.24
C GLN A 245 -11.01 7.21 5.04
N LEU A 246 -9.82 7.54 4.54
CA LEU A 246 -8.85 8.39 5.22
C LEU A 246 -8.47 9.59 4.36
N PRO A 247 -8.58 10.83 4.88
CA PRO A 247 -8.16 12.02 4.12
C PRO A 247 -6.71 11.94 3.61
N ALA A 248 -5.82 11.36 4.42
CA ALA A 248 -4.40 11.20 4.09
C ALA A 248 -4.15 10.31 2.87
N THR A 249 -5.08 9.40 2.53
CA THR A 249 -4.94 8.49 1.38
C THR A 249 -5.84 8.86 0.21
N GLN A 250 -6.53 10.01 0.24
CA GLN A 250 -7.37 10.47 -0.85
C GLN A 250 -6.65 10.52 -2.22
N PRO A 251 -5.39 10.99 -2.33
CA PRO A 251 -4.67 10.98 -3.60
C PRO A 251 -4.46 9.56 -4.15
N LEU A 252 -4.29 8.56 -3.28
CA LEU A 252 -4.15 7.15 -3.68
C LEU A 252 -5.50 6.59 -4.15
N ALA A 253 -6.59 6.93 -3.48
CA ALA A 253 -7.94 6.57 -3.91
C ALA A 253 -8.22 7.10 -5.34
N ASP A 254 -7.81 8.34 -5.60
CA ASP A 254 -7.94 8.98 -6.91
C ASP A 254 -7.08 8.29 -7.97
N ALA A 255 -5.83 7.97 -7.64
CA ALA A 255 -4.93 7.25 -8.52
C ALA A 255 -5.46 5.84 -8.89
N ASP A 256 -5.94 5.08 -7.90
CA ASP A 256 -6.52 3.75 -8.14
C ASP A 256 -7.82 3.83 -8.95
N THR A 257 -8.67 4.82 -8.68
CA THR A 257 -9.90 5.06 -9.48
C THR A 257 -9.56 5.38 -10.93
N ALA A 258 -8.59 6.27 -11.16
CA ALA A 258 -8.16 6.64 -12.51
C ALA A 258 -7.51 5.45 -13.26
N ALA A 259 -6.74 4.62 -12.56
CA ALA A 259 -6.15 3.41 -13.13
C ALA A 259 -7.22 2.36 -13.46
N ALA A 260 -8.22 2.17 -12.59
CA ALA A 260 -9.33 1.25 -12.82
C ALA A 260 -10.14 1.63 -14.07
N ALA A 261 -10.42 2.93 -14.28
CA ALA A 261 -11.14 3.42 -15.44
C ALA A 261 -10.41 3.21 -16.77
N LYS A 262 -9.06 3.14 -16.75
CA LYS A 262 -8.26 2.87 -17.96
C LYS A 262 -8.31 1.40 -18.38
N GLY A 263 -8.45 0.48 -17.44
CA GLY A 263 -8.49 -0.97 -17.71
C GLY A 263 -9.82 -1.50 -18.26
N GLN A 264 -10.83 -0.63 -18.44
CA GLN A 264 -12.15 -0.99 -18.98
C GLN A 264 -12.28 -0.74 -20.49
N LYS A 265 -11.22 -0.25 -21.16
CA LYS A 265 -11.17 -0.01 -22.60
C LYS A 265 -10.49 -1.16 -23.32
#